data_AF-A0A1F9NTR6-F1
#
_entry.id   AF-A0A1F9NTR6-F1
#
_cell.length_a   1.000
_cell.length_b   1.000
_cell.length_c   1.000
_cell.angle_alpha   90.00
_cell.angle_beta   90.00
_cell.angle_gamma   90.00
#
_symmetry.space_group_name_H-M   'P 1'
#
loop_
_entity.id
_entity.type
_entity.pdbx_description
1 polymer ?
#
loop_
_entity_poly.entity_id
_entity_poly.type
_entity_poly.pdbx_seq_one_letter_code
_entity_poly.pdbx_strand_id
1 'polypeptide(L)'
;MTTDRRIALVDLGRCEVETFPVSMDLEQRFLGGSGIATYLFCKHAPKMVDPGSADNICIVSAGYLSGTLSAPLGAAVLTSKSTATGLLARVCLDGPFAAEMRQAGFDHLVLKGRAENETCLLIRDGRIEFKEVHGLKDKSLSDQRAILREDVLAAKNVLAMVCSGTIALEVKDPEGIIAYEKKFLETIDEPPALNTPDQDGQDSEIMEGPAGSVDPAQIKQTLMQILGVQRLGLPPSGTKSGGGGKELNFQTAADRILLNTGLVLDENELKQIAYRCIAMERIYNIREGITSNQGRQADDYRENGWTRQAVLKKTKVFDPLRIDDLWSRLK
;
A
#
# COMPACT_ATOMS: atom_id res chain seq x y z
N MET A 1 -4.42 1.79 21.21
CA MET A 1 -3.65 2.87 20.54
C MET A 1 -2.41 2.23 19.94
N THR A 2 -2.33 2.13 18.61
CA THR A 2 -1.11 1.70 17.89
C THR A 2 -0.15 2.88 17.78
N THR A 3 0.54 3.21 18.87
CA THR A 3 1.42 4.40 18.95
C THR A 3 2.86 4.15 18.50
N ASP A 4 3.26 2.89 18.28
CA ASP A 4 4.63 2.53 17.88
C ASP A 4 4.68 2.02 16.43
N ARG A 5 4.05 2.73 15.50
CA ARG A 5 4.18 2.40 14.08
C ARG A 5 5.61 2.67 13.61
N ARG A 6 6.22 1.72 12.91
CA ARG A 6 7.64 1.81 12.49
C ARG A 6 7.87 1.56 11.02
N ILE A 7 8.85 2.27 10.48
CA ILE A 7 9.39 2.14 9.13
C ILE A 7 10.77 1.48 9.25
N ALA A 8 11.04 0.46 8.45
CA ALA A 8 12.37 -0.12 8.29
C ALA A 8 12.89 0.18 6.88
N LEU A 9 14.04 0.85 6.78
CA LEU A 9 14.81 0.98 5.55
C LEU A 9 15.84 -0.15 5.52
N VAL A 10 15.70 -1.06 4.56
CA VAL A 10 16.52 -2.27 4.44
C VAL A 10 17.38 -2.16 3.19
N ASP A 11 18.70 -2.10 3.37
CA ASP A 11 19.68 -2.21 2.30
C ASP A 11 20.08 -3.68 2.13
N LEU A 12 19.60 -4.31 1.06
CA LEU A 12 19.87 -5.71 0.76
C LEU A 12 21.32 -5.93 0.31
N GLY A 13 21.96 -4.94 -0.29
CA GLY A 13 23.35 -5.06 -0.76
C GLY A 13 24.36 -4.90 0.38
N ARG A 14 24.04 -4.06 1.36
CA ARG A 14 24.90 -3.83 2.54
C ARG A 14 24.50 -4.66 3.77
N CYS A 15 23.38 -5.37 3.71
CA CYS A 15 22.77 -6.05 4.85
C CYS A 15 22.55 -5.12 6.06
N GLU A 16 22.10 -3.89 5.79
CA GLU A 16 21.90 -2.85 6.81
C GLU A 16 20.41 -2.54 7.00
N VAL A 17 20.02 -2.25 8.24
CA VAL A 17 18.64 -1.89 8.60
C VAL A 17 18.66 -0.61 9.42
N GLU A 18 17.98 0.41 8.92
CA GLU A 18 17.68 1.64 9.66
C GLU A 18 16.19 1.66 10.01
N THR A 19 15.86 2.05 11.24
CA THR A 19 14.46 2.07 11.69
C THR A 19 14.05 3.45 12.17
N PHE A 20 12.83 3.84 11.84
CA PHE A 20 12.26 5.15 12.15
C PHE A 20 10.83 4.99 12.65
N PRO A 21 10.37 5.80 13.62
CA PRO A 21 8.95 5.88 13.91
C PRO A 21 8.20 6.52 12.74
N VAL A 22 6.96 6.11 12.50
CA VAL A 22 6.03 6.87 11.67
C VAL A 22 5.68 8.13 12.47
N SER A 23 6.16 9.29 12.01
CA SER A 23 5.86 10.56 12.67
C SER A 23 4.36 10.87 12.60
N MET A 24 3.84 11.57 13.61
CA MET A 24 2.44 12.02 13.64
C MET A 24 2.07 12.85 12.41
N ASP A 25 2.98 13.69 11.89
CA ASP A 25 2.77 14.47 10.66
C ASP A 25 2.55 13.55 9.44
N LEU A 26 3.42 12.55 9.27
CA LEU A 26 3.30 11.57 8.20
C LEU A 26 1.99 10.77 8.31
N GLU A 27 1.60 10.39 9.53
CA GLU A 27 0.35 9.69 9.80
C GLU A 27 -0.87 10.54 9.45
N GLN A 28 -0.93 11.81 9.88
CA GLN A 28 -2.06 12.69 9.58
C GLN A 28 -2.18 12.99 8.08
N ARG A 29 -1.04 13.09 7.36
CA ARG A 29 -1.04 13.41 5.93
C ARG A 29 -1.32 12.21 5.04
N PHE A 30 -0.96 10.99 5.45
CA PHE A 30 -0.95 9.84 4.55
C PHE A 30 -1.57 8.58 5.15
N LEU A 31 -1.91 8.60 6.44
CA LEU A 31 -2.39 7.48 7.24
C LEU A 31 -1.44 6.28 7.21
N GLY A 32 -1.54 5.43 6.19
CA GLY A 32 -0.78 4.19 6.05
C GLY A 32 -0.90 3.64 4.64
N GLY A 33 -0.62 2.34 4.48
CA GLY A 33 -0.79 1.63 3.21
C GLY A 33 -0.14 2.37 2.03
N SER A 34 -0.90 2.49 0.95
CA SER A 34 -0.40 3.17 -0.25
C SER A 34 -0.02 4.65 -0.05
N GLY A 35 -0.60 5.36 0.94
CA GLY A 35 -0.31 6.76 1.19
C GLY A 35 1.13 6.97 1.64
N ILE A 36 1.51 6.33 2.75
CA ILE A 36 2.89 6.39 3.26
C ILE A 36 3.86 5.72 2.29
N ALA A 37 3.46 4.61 1.66
CA ALA A 37 4.31 3.94 0.67
C ALA A 37 4.65 4.86 -0.51
N THR A 38 3.67 5.61 -1.04
CA THR A 38 3.90 6.56 -2.15
C THR A 38 4.79 7.72 -1.71
N TYR A 39 4.62 8.23 -0.50
CA TYR A 39 5.51 9.24 0.07
C TYR A 39 6.96 8.73 0.17
N LEU A 40 7.16 7.55 0.78
CA LEU A 40 8.47 6.93 0.92
C LEU A 40 9.08 6.62 -0.45
N PHE A 41 8.28 6.17 -1.41
CA PHE A 41 8.73 5.90 -2.75
C PHE A 41 9.25 7.17 -3.43
N CYS A 42 8.45 8.24 -3.45
CA CYS A 42 8.85 9.54 -4.00
C CYS A 42 10.07 10.14 -3.29
N LYS A 43 10.21 9.87 -1.99
CA LYS A 43 11.36 10.29 -1.21
C LYS A 43 12.61 9.53 -1.61
N HIS A 44 12.58 8.21 -1.73
CA HIS A 44 13.78 7.38 -1.84
C HIS A 44 14.13 6.93 -3.27
N ALA A 45 13.16 6.93 -4.21
CA ALA A 45 13.37 6.44 -5.57
C ALA A 45 14.30 7.38 -6.36
N PRO A 46 15.41 6.86 -6.93
CA PRO A 46 16.27 7.63 -7.82
C PRO A 46 15.49 8.11 -9.06
N LYS A 47 15.98 9.20 -9.68
CA LYS A 47 15.40 9.70 -10.93
C LYS A 47 15.75 8.78 -12.09
N MET A 48 14.80 8.55 -13.00
CA MET A 48 15.01 7.74 -14.20
C MET A 48 15.51 6.33 -13.89
N VAL A 49 15.17 5.79 -12.72
CA VAL A 49 15.66 4.48 -12.27
C VAL A 49 15.19 3.40 -13.23
N ASP A 50 16.08 2.50 -13.64
CA ASP A 50 15.69 1.32 -14.40
C ASP A 50 14.88 0.39 -13.47
N PRO A 51 13.62 0.05 -13.79
CA PRO A 51 12.79 -0.79 -12.93
C PRO A 51 13.35 -2.20 -12.70
N GLY A 52 14.27 -2.69 -13.54
CA GLY A 52 14.96 -3.97 -13.35
C GLY A 52 16.24 -3.90 -12.51
N SER A 53 16.69 -2.70 -12.15
CA SER A 53 17.95 -2.48 -11.44
C SER A 53 17.83 -2.65 -9.92
N ALA A 54 18.96 -2.86 -9.24
CA ALA A 54 19.05 -2.91 -7.78
C ALA A 54 18.68 -1.57 -7.10
N ASP A 55 18.68 -0.48 -7.86
CA ASP A 55 18.33 0.86 -7.37
C ASP A 55 16.81 1.09 -7.34
N ASN A 56 16.02 0.23 -8.00
CA ASN A 56 14.57 0.29 -7.90
C ASN A 56 14.13 -0.21 -6.52
N ILE A 57 13.49 0.69 -5.77
CA ILE A 57 13.03 0.37 -4.42
C ILE A 57 11.68 -0.37 -4.47
N CYS A 58 11.51 -1.32 -3.56
CA CYS A 58 10.27 -2.03 -3.34
C CYS A 58 9.79 -1.77 -1.92
N ILE A 59 8.56 -1.31 -1.77
CA ILE A 59 7.99 -0.96 -0.46
C ILE A 59 6.83 -1.88 -0.16
N VAL A 60 6.86 -2.51 1.01
CA VAL A 60 5.74 -3.29 1.54
C VAL A 60 5.15 -2.53 2.70
N SER A 61 3.87 -2.22 2.62
CA SER A 61 3.22 -1.30 3.56
C SER A 61 1.90 -1.85 4.08
N ALA A 62 1.76 -2.00 5.38
CA ALA A 62 0.48 -2.33 6.01
C ALA A 62 -0.50 -1.18 5.81
N GLY A 63 -1.75 -1.50 5.46
CA GLY A 63 -2.84 -0.54 5.50
C GLY A 63 -3.04 0.01 6.91
N TYR A 64 -3.59 1.23 6.99
CA TYR A 64 -3.78 1.92 8.26
C TYR A 64 -4.57 1.10 9.30
N LEU A 65 -5.63 0.43 8.85
CA LEU A 65 -6.51 -0.39 9.66
C LEU A 65 -6.12 -1.88 9.69
N SER A 66 -5.11 -2.31 8.92
CA SER A 66 -4.72 -3.73 8.86
C SER A 66 -4.22 -4.24 10.22
N GLY A 67 -4.72 -5.40 10.66
CA GLY A 67 -4.42 -5.94 11.99
C GLY A 67 -5.15 -5.23 13.14
N THR A 68 -6.13 -4.36 12.85
CA THR A 68 -7.05 -3.80 13.87
C THR A 68 -8.34 -4.60 13.93
N LEU A 69 -9.21 -4.32 14.90
CA LEU A 69 -10.53 -4.97 14.99
C LEU A 69 -11.41 -4.69 13.76
N SER A 70 -11.23 -3.55 13.09
CA SER A 70 -11.97 -3.24 11.86
C SER A 70 -11.44 -3.97 10.62
N ALA A 71 -10.18 -4.43 10.62
CA ALA A 71 -9.61 -5.19 9.51
C ALA A 71 -8.53 -6.15 10.02
N PRO A 72 -8.91 -7.25 10.71
CA PRO A 72 -7.94 -8.17 11.32
C PRO A 72 -6.99 -8.78 10.28
N LEU A 73 -7.51 -9.10 9.10
CA LEU A 73 -6.76 -9.56 7.93
C LEU A 73 -6.68 -8.48 6.83
N GLY A 74 -6.61 -7.21 7.22
CA GLY A 74 -6.49 -6.10 6.27
C GLY A 74 -5.24 -6.23 5.39
N ALA A 75 -5.29 -5.62 4.20
CA ALA A 75 -4.28 -5.80 3.16
C ALA A 75 -2.96 -5.08 3.46
N ALA A 76 -1.88 -5.60 2.88
CA ALA A 76 -0.65 -4.84 2.62
C ALA A 76 -0.70 -4.25 1.20
N VAL A 77 0.11 -3.24 0.94
CA VAL A 77 0.33 -2.68 -0.39
C VAL A 77 1.80 -2.76 -0.75
N LEU A 78 2.09 -3.38 -1.88
CA LEU A 78 3.41 -3.37 -2.51
C LEU A 78 3.51 -2.19 -3.48
N THR A 79 4.54 -1.35 -3.34
CA THR A 79 4.77 -0.16 -4.18
C THR A 79 6.17 -0.19 -4.77
N SER A 80 6.29 -0.06 -6.08
CA SER A 80 7.59 0.01 -6.79
C SER A 80 7.43 0.62 -8.19
N LYS A 81 8.54 0.90 -8.91
CA LYS A 81 8.49 1.16 -10.35
C LYS A 81 8.26 -0.15 -11.08
N SER A 82 7.20 -0.23 -11.88
CA SER A 82 6.85 -1.43 -12.62
C SER A 82 7.81 -1.68 -13.77
N THR A 83 8.29 -2.90 -13.92
CA THR A 83 9.03 -3.36 -15.12
C THR A 83 8.15 -3.44 -16.36
N ALA A 84 6.86 -3.77 -16.19
CA ALA A 84 5.91 -3.88 -17.29
C ALA A 84 5.53 -2.53 -17.92
N THR A 85 5.29 -1.49 -17.11
CA THR A 85 4.76 -0.21 -17.58
C THR A 85 5.76 0.96 -17.44
N GLY A 86 6.81 0.81 -16.64
CA GLY A 86 7.72 1.91 -16.27
C GLY A 86 7.12 2.92 -15.29
N LEU A 87 5.85 2.77 -14.91
CA LEU A 87 5.13 3.67 -13.99
C LEU A 87 5.33 3.24 -12.53
N LEU A 88 5.08 4.16 -11.60
CA LEU A 88 4.84 3.78 -10.20
C LEU A 88 3.59 2.89 -10.15
N ALA A 89 3.74 1.68 -9.61
CA ALA A 89 2.66 0.72 -9.47
C ALA A 89 2.43 0.38 -8.01
N ARG A 90 1.17 0.09 -7.69
CA ARG A 90 0.71 -0.33 -6.37
C ARG A 90 -0.12 -1.60 -6.50
N VAL A 91 0.19 -2.62 -5.71
CA VAL A 91 -0.51 -3.91 -5.70
C VAL A 91 -0.95 -4.24 -4.29
N CYS A 92 -2.21 -4.58 -4.10
CA CYS A 92 -2.71 -5.05 -2.81
C CYS A 92 -2.38 -6.52 -2.61
N LEU A 93 -2.01 -6.86 -1.37
CA LEU A 93 -1.74 -8.21 -0.92
C LEU A 93 -2.64 -8.49 0.27
N ASP A 94 -3.62 -9.36 0.06
CA ASP A 94 -4.56 -9.75 1.11
C ASP A 94 -3.99 -10.84 2.01
N GLY A 95 -4.69 -11.04 3.12
CA GLY A 95 -4.39 -12.06 4.10
C GLY A 95 -3.56 -11.53 5.27
N PRO A 96 -2.99 -12.42 6.08
CA PRO A 96 -2.45 -12.06 7.39
C PRO A 96 -1.16 -11.23 7.35
N PHE A 97 -0.56 -11.00 6.17
CA PHE A 97 0.79 -10.43 6.07
C PHE A 97 0.92 -9.06 6.70
N ALA A 98 0.00 -8.14 6.44
CA ALA A 98 0.06 -6.80 7.02
C ALA A 98 -0.07 -6.84 8.55
N ALA A 99 -0.97 -7.69 9.07
CA ALA A 99 -1.21 -7.83 10.50
C ALA A 99 0.01 -8.45 11.20
N GLU A 100 0.57 -9.52 10.65
CA GLU A 100 1.76 -10.18 11.20
C GLU A 100 3.00 -9.29 11.09
N MET A 101 3.14 -8.51 10.02
CA MET A 101 4.24 -7.54 9.89
C MET A 101 4.17 -6.49 11.00
N ARG A 102 2.96 -5.98 11.28
CA ARG A 102 2.71 -5.02 12.37
C ARG A 102 2.97 -5.64 13.74
N GLN A 103 2.54 -6.89 13.97
CA GLN A 103 2.83 -7.62 15.21
C GLN A 103 4.32 -7.95 15.38
N ALA A 104 5.03 -8.21 14.29
CA ALA A 104 6.48 -8.36 14.25
C ALA A 104 7.20 -7.02 14.43
N GLY A 105 6.46 -5.91 14.40
CA GLY A 105 6.90 -4.61 14.88
C GLY A 105 7.10 -3.55 13.80
N PHE A 106 6.69 -3.77 12.55
CA PHE A 106 6.87 -2.83 11.45
C PHE A 106 5.58 -2.61 10.65
N ASP A 107 5.37 -1.39 10.18
CA ASP A 107 4.25 -1.01 9.32
C ASP A 107 4.68 -0.83 7.87
N HIS A 108 5.94 -0.44 7.66
CA HIS A 108 6.47 -0.16 6.33
C HIS A 108 7.89 -0.72 6.22
N LEU A 109 8.13 -1.50 5.18
CA LEU A 109 9.46 -2.02 4.82
C LEU A 109 9.85 -1.39 3.49
N VAL A 110 10.92 -0.60 3.47
CA VAL A 110 11.50 0.00 2.26
C VAL A 110 12.74 -0.80 1.91
N LEU A 111 12.64 -1.60 0.85
CA LEU A 111 13.72 -2.47 0.37
C LEU A 111 14.47 -1.76 -0.77
N LYS A 112 15.79 -1.67 -0.65
CA LYS A 112 16.68 -1.15 -1.69
C LYS A 112 17.89 -2.07 -1.87
N GLY A 113 18.58 -1.92 -3.00
CA GLY A 113 19.74 -2.72 -3.32
C GLY A 113 19.36 -4.14 -3.73
N ARG A 114 20.38 -4.99 -3.83
CA ARG A 114 20.24 -6.40 -4.21
C ARG A 114 21.17 -7.23 -3.36
N ALA A 115 20.65 -8.28 -2.74
CA ALA A 115 21.47 -9.24 -2.02
C ALA A 115 22.35 -10.02 -3.00
N GLU A 116 23.57 -10.36 -2.58
CA GLU A 116 24.51 -11.15 -3.39
C GLU A 116 24.00 -12.58 -3.60
N ASN A 117 23.44 -13.17 -2.55
CA ASN A 117 22.86 -14.51 -2.53
C ASN A 117 21.34 -14.46 -2.34
N GLU A 118 20.66 -15.58 -2.64
CA GLU A 118 19.25 -15.77 -2.29
C GLU A 118 19.08 -15.56 -0.78
N THR A 119 18.34 -14.51 -0.41
CA THR A 119 18.24 -14.04 0.99
C THR A 119 16.78 -13.91 1.39
N CYS A 120 16.47 -14.43 2.57
CA CYS A 120 15.22 -14.25 3.26
C CYS A 120 15.37 -13.20 4.36
N LEU A 121 14.47 -12.22 4.39
CA LEU A 121 14.35 -11.31 5.54
C LEU A 121 13.43 -11.94 6.58
N LEU A 122 13.99 -12.30 7.74
CA LEU A 122 13.23 -12.78 8.88
C LEU A 122 12.89 -11.61 9.81
N ILE A 123 11.60 -11.33 10.01
CA ILE A 123 11.14 -10.25 10.87
C ILE A 123 10.47 -10.82 12.12
N ARG A 124 10.98 -10.44 13.30
CA ARG A 124 10.47 -10.88 14.59
C ARG A 124 10.81 -9.89 15.70
N ASP A 125 9.84 -9.62 16.57
CA ASP A 125 10.00 -8.82 17.80
C ASP A 125 10.78 -7.50 17.59
N GLY A 126 10.45 -6.81 16.50
CA GLY A 126 11.04 -5.53 16.12
C GLY A 126 12.44 -5.61 15.53
N ARG A 127 12.91 -6.80 15.13
CA ARG A 127 14.21 -7.03 14.50
C ARG A 127 14.04 -7.64 13.11
N ILE A 128 14.98 -7.33 12.23
CA ILE A 128 15.09 -7.90 10.88
C ILE A 128 16.43 -8.61 10.79
N GLU A 129 16.41 -9.90 10.48
CA GLU A 129 17.59 -10.74 10.27
C GLU A 129 17.68 -11.15 8.80
N PHE A 130 18.88 -11.08 8.22
CA PHE A 130 19.16 -11.59 6.88
C PHE A 130 19.57 -13.05 6.97
N LYS A 131 18.85 -13.93 6.28
CA LYS A 131 19.11 -15.37 6.26
C LYS A 131 19.37 -15.81 4.83
N GLU A 132 20.56 -16.35 4.60
CA GLU A 132 20.85 -16.98 3.32
C GLU A 132 20.00 -18.24 3.16
N VAL A 133 19.43 -18.41 1.97
CA VAL A 133 18.57 -19.51 1.59
C VAL A 133 19.03 -20.03 0.24
N HIS A 134 18.87 -21.33 0.00
CA HIS A 134 19.38 -21.94 -1.23
C HIS A 134 18.28 -22.65 -1.99
N GLY A 135 18.23 -22.40 -3.30
CA GLY A 135 17.41 -23.16 -4.22
C GLY A 135 15.93 -22.81 -4.15
N LEU A 136 15.58 -21.58 -3.74
CA LEU A 136 14.19 -21.12 -3.73
C LEU A 136 13.71 -20.75 -5.13
N LYS A 137 14.52 -20.05 -5.95
CA LYS A 137 14.05 -19.43 -7.19
C LYS A 137 13.42 -20.41 -8.20
N ASP A 138 13.86 -21.66 -8.20
CA ASP A 138 13.44 -22.69 -9.16
C ASP A 138 12.30 -23.57 -8.63
N LYS A 139 11.74 -23.23 -7.46
CA LYS A 139 10.72 -24.02 -6.75
C LYS A 139 9.34 -23.38 -6.86
N SER A 140 8.29 -24.21 -6.72
CA SER A 140 6.93 -23.69 -6.63
C SER A 140 6.75 -22.84 -5.36
N LEU A 141 5.78 -21.92 -5.34
CA LEU A 141 5.50 -21.12 -4.13
C LEU A 141 5.22 -21.98 -2.89
N SER A 142 4.56 -23.12 -3.07
CA SER A 142 4.29 -24.09 -2.00
C SER A 142 5.58 -24.70 -1.45
N ASP A 143 6.50 -25.07 -2.33
CA ASP A 143 7.80 -25.64 -1.96
C ASP A 143 8.70 -24.59 -1.30
N GLN A 144 8.72 -23.36 -1.83
CA GLN A 144 9.45 -22.25 -1.22
C GLN A 144 8.97 -22.00 0.21
N ARG A 145 7.65 -22.00 0.44
CA ARG A 145 7.07 -21.87 1.79
C ARG A 145 7.47 -23.03 2.71
N ALA A 146 7.54 -24.25 2.20
CA ALA A 146 7.98 -25.41 2.96
C ALA A 146 9.46 -25.30 3.35
N ILE A 147 10.33 -25.00 2.38
CA ILE A 147 11.77 -24.80 2.59
C ILE A 147 12.04 -23.71 3.63
N LEU A 148 11.35 -22.57 3.55
CA LEU A 148 11.52 -21.47 4.51
C LEU A 148 11.10 -21.86 5.93
N ARG A 149 10.10 -22.73 6.08
CA ARG A 149 9.66 -23.24 7.39
C ARG A 149 10.70 -24.17 8.00
N GLU A 150 11.29 -25.03 7.17
CA GLU A 150 12.29 -26.02 7.61
C GLU A 150 13.66 -25.39 7.86
N ASP A 151 14.21 -24.66 6.89
CA ASP A 151 15.62 -24.23 6.89
C ASP A 151 15.88 -22.92 7.64
N VAL A 152 14.96 -21.95 7.56
CA VAL A 152 15.22 -20.59 8.06
C VAL A 152 14.73 -20.39 9.48
N LEU A 153 13.58 -21.00 9.79
CA LEU A 153 12.79 -20.60 10.92
C LEU A 153 12.73 -21.63 12.04
N ALA A 154 12.92 -22.93 11.75
CA ALA A 154 12.66 -24.03 12.69
C ALA A 154 11.33 -23.87 13.46
N ALA A 155 10.42 -23.06 12.92
CA ALA A 155 9.25 -22.53 13.57
C ALA A 155 8.03 -23.03 12.81
N LYS A 156 7.02 -23.46 13.55
CA LYS A 156 5.83 -24.08 12.98
C LYS A 156 4.94 -23.09 12.21
N ASN A 157 5.14 -21.78 12.43
CA ASN A 157 4.19 -20.72 12.03
C ASN A 157 4.91 -19.63 11.23
N VAL A 158 4.91 -19.77 9.91
CA VAL A 158 5.60 -18.85 8.99
C VAL A 158 4.67 -18.37 7.91
N LEU A 159 4.71 -17.06 7.69
CA LEU A 159 4.09 -16.39 6.56
C LEU A 159 5.19 -15.78 5.69
N ALA A 160 5.30 -16.27 4.45
CA ALA A 160 6.28 -15.79 3.49
C ALA A 160 5.59 -15.06 2.35
N MET A 161 6.12 -13.90 1.98
CA MET A 161 5.79 -13.20 0.76
C MET A 161 6.95 -13.37 -0.22
N VAL A 162 6.62 -13.85 -1.42
CA VAL A 162 7.59 -14.06 -2.50
C VAL A 162 7.33 -13.03 -3.60
N CYS A 163 8.33 -12.23 -3.89
CA CYS A 163 8.40 -11.29 -5.01
C CYS A 163 9.63 -11.65 -5.87
N SER A 164 10.38 -10.67 -6.39
CA SER A 164 11.74 -10.88 -6.92
C SER A 164 12.77 -11.32 -5.86
N GLY A 165 12.34 -11.51 -4.60
CA GLY A 165 13.04 -12.07 -3.44
C GLY A 165 12.02 -12.57 -2.41
N THR A 166 12.45 -13.00 -1.21
CA THR A 166 11.53 -13.57 -0.21
C THR A 166 11.59 -12.84 1.14
N ILE A 167 10.43 -12.45 1.67
CA ILE A 167 10.28 -11.90 3.02
C ILE A 167 9.51 -12.92 3.86
N ALA A 168 10.04 -13.32 5.03
CA ALA A 168 9.36 -14.23 5.95
C ALA A 168 9.08 -13.55 7.30
N LEU A 169 7.87 -13.76 7.80
CA LEU A 169 7.40 -13.30 9.09
C LEU A 169 7.18 -14.52 9.98
N GLU A 170 7.63 -14.45 11.23
CA GLU A 170 7.20 -15.40 12.24
C GLU A 170 5.77 -15.04 12.67
N VAL A 171 4.87 -16.02 12.61
CA VAL A 171 3.45 -15.85 12.91
C VAL A 171 3.17 -16.22 14.36
N LYS A 172 2.60 -15.28 15.12
CA LYS A 172 2.38 -15.48 16.57
C LYS A 172 1.15 -16.35 16.87
N ASP A 173 0.05 -16.18 16.14
CA ASP A 173 -1.21 -16.93 16.33
C ASP A 173 -1.72 -17.57 15.03
N PRO A 174 -1.16 -18.72 14.62
CA PRO A 174 -1.58 -19.41 13.38
C PRO A 174 -3.02 -19.95 13.47
N GLU A 175 -3.46 -20.42 14.64
CA GLU A 175 -4.75 -21.08 14.83
C GLU A 175 -5.88 -20.07 14.78
N GLY A 176 -5.67 -18.89 15.37
CA GLY A 176 -6.61 -17.76 15.26
C GLY A 176 -6.78 -17.27 13.83
N ILE A 177 -5.69 -17.17 13.05
CA ILE A 177 -5.76 -16.82 11.62
C ILE A 177 -6.58 -17.86 10.84
N ILE A 178 -6.26 -19.15 11.01
CA ILE A 178 -6.97 -20.25 10.31
C ILE A 178 -8.45 -20.27 10.70
N ALA A 179 -8.76 -20.09 11.99
CA ALA A 179 -10.14 -20.04 12.47
C ALA A 179 -10.89 -18.83 11.90
N TYR A 180 -10.23 -17.67 11.82
CA TYR A 180 -10.82 -16.47 11.21
C TYR A 180 -11.03 -16.66 9.71
N GLU A 181 -10.05 -17.17 8.96
CA GLU A 181 -10.19 -17.43 7.52
C GLU A 181 -11.30 -18.45 7.24
N LYS A 182 -11.37 -19.52 8.03
CA LYS A 182 -12.43 -20.53 7.92
C LYS A 182 -13.81 -19.93 8.21
N LYS A 183 -13.95 -19.18 9.31
CA LYS A 183 -15.20 -18.48 9.63
C LYS A 183 -15.57 -17.49 8.53
N PHE A 184 -14.60 -16.73 8.03
CA PHE A 184 -14.79 -15.78 6.94
C PHE A 184 -15.30 -16.47 5.68
N LEU A 185 -14.67 -17.57 5.25
CA LEU A 185 -15.10 -18.40 4.11
C LEU A 185 -16.51 -18.98 4.33
N GLU A 186 -16.83 -19.42 5.54
CA GLU A 186 -18.18 -19.89 5.92
C GLU A 186 -19.24 -18.78 5.88
N THR A 187 -18.83 -17.51 6.04
CA THR A 187 -19.76 -16.36 5.99
C THR A 187 -20.01 -15.87 4.55
N ILE A 188 -19.31 -16.42 3.55
CA ILE A 188 -19.50 -16.05 2.13
C ILE A 188 -20.82 -16.64 1.56
N ASP A 189 -21.46 -17.58 2.25
CA ASP A 189 -22.65 -18.31 1.78
C ASP A 189 -24.03 -17.75 2.24
N GLU A 190 -24.09 -16.58 2.88
CA GLU A 190 -25.40 -15.94 3.14
C GLU A 190 -25.88 -15.16 1.91
N PRO A 191 -27.04 -15.50 1.30
CA PRO A 191 -27.59 -14.71 0.22
C PRO A 191 -27.90 -13.29 0.73
N PRO A 192 -27.48 -12.24 0.02
CA PRO A 192 -27.64 -10.88 0.51
C PRO A 192 -29.11 -10.55 0.70
N ALA A 193 -29.41 -9.90 1.84
CA ALA A 193 -30.72 -9.31 2.10
C ALA A 193 -31.14 -8.40 0.95
N LEU A 194 -32.39 -8.54 0.50
CA LEU A 194 -33.01 -7.71 -0.54
C LEU A 194 -32.88 -6.21 -0.20
N ASN A 195 -32.44 -5.46 -1.21
CA ASN A 195 -32.17 -4.02 -1.19
C ASN A 195 -33.26 -3.20 -0.48
N THR A 196 -32.83 -2.26 0.35
CA THR A 196 -33.47 -0.93 0.38
C THR A 196 -32.65 -0.06 -0.57
N PRO A 197 -33.28 0.73 -1.46
CA PRO A 197 -32.55 1.58 -2.40
C PRO A 197 -31.65 2.56 -1.63
N ASP A 198 -30.39 2.64 -2.07
CA ASP A 198 -29.44 3.64 -1.61
C ASP A 198 -30.09 5.02 -1.67
N GLN A 199 -30.19 5.68 -0.52
CA GLN A 199 -30.41 7.13 -0.46
C GLN A 199 -29.07 7.86 -0.47
N ASP A 200 -28.10 7.37 -1.24
CA ASP A 200 -26.78 7.99 -1.33
C ASP A 200 -26.85 9.15 -2.33
N GLY A 201 -26.96 10.35 -1.78
CA GLY A 201 -26.71 11.58 -2.50
C GLY A 201 -25.25 11.69 -2.96
N GLN A 202 -25.07 12.19 -4.18
CA GLN A 202 -24.07 13.22 -4.53
C GLN A 202 -22.58 12.95 -4.32
N ASP A 203 -22.12 11.70 -4.28
CA ASP A 203 -20.69 11.40 -4.24
C ASP A 203 -20.03 11.42 -5.65
N SER A 204 -20.50 12.33 -6.51
CA SER A 204 -20.15 12.47 -7.94
C SER A 204 -19.20 13.63 -8.22
N GLU A 205 -18.73 14.34 -7.19
CA GLU A 205 -17.86 15.50 -7.39
C GLU A 205 -16.45 15.06 -7.80
N ILE A 206 -16.13 15.32 -9.07
CA ILE A 206 -14.78 15.21 -9.61
C ILE A 206 -13.86 16.11 -8.78
N MET A 207 -12.78 15.54 -8.24
CA MET A 207 -11.80 16.33 -7.52
C MET A 207 -10.88 17.03 -8.51
N GLU A 208 -11.04 18.35 -8.59
CA GLU A 208 -10.18 19.24 -9.34
C GLU A 208 -8.94 19.64 -8.53
N GLY A 209 -7.81 19.74 -9.20
CA GLY A 209 -6.63 20.30 -8.55
C GLY A 209 -5.45 20.50 -9.48
N PRO A 210 -4.26 20.70 -8.92
CA PRO A 210 -3.06 20.82 -9.71
C PRO A 210 -2.93 19.58 -10.58
N ALA A 211 -2.90 18.36 -10.00
CA ALA A 211 -2.67 17.04 -10.62
C ALA A 211 -3.68 16.59 -11.69
N GLY A 212 -4.56 17.49 -12.13
CA GLY A 212 -5.71 17.20 -12.98
C GLY A 212 -6.92 16.73 -12.17
N SER A 213 -8.02 16.56 -12.88
CA SER A 213 -9.25 15.93 -12.42
C SER A 213 -8.99 14.49 -12.00
N VAL A 214 -9.60 14.09 -10.90
CA VAL A 214 -9.58 12.71 -10.39
C VAL A 214 -11.01 12.26 -10.17
N ASP A 215 -11.36 11.13 -10.80
CA ASP A 215 -12.66 10.48 -10.63
C ASP A 215 -12.84 10.00 -9.18
N PRO A 216 -14.01 10.24 -8.55
CA PRO A 216 -14.40 9.65 -7.26
C PRO A 216 -14.07 8.16 -7.10
N ALA A 217 -14.21 7.35 -8.16
CA ALA A 217 -13.87 5.93 -8.11
C ALA A 217 -12.37 5.70 -7.82
N GLN A 218 -11.49 6.51 -8.42
CA GLN A 218 -10.05 6.44 -8.18
C GLN A 218 -9.67 6.92 -6.77
N ILE A 219 -10.37 7.92 -6.25
CA ILE A 219 -10.25 8.40 -4.86
C ILE A 219 -10.61 7.26 -3.89
N LYS A 220 -11.78 6.64 -4.08
CA LYS A 220 -12.26 5.52 -3.23
C LYS A 220 -11.30 4.34 -3.29
N GLN A 221 -10.83 3.95 -4.48
CA GLN A 221 -9.86 2.88 -4.63
C GLN A 221 -8.55 3.18 -3.89
N THR A 222 -8.02 4.39 -4.04
CA THR A 222 -6.79 4.79 -3.35
C THR A 222 -6.98 4.82 -1.83
N LEU A 223 -8.12 5.31 -1.35
CA LEU A 223 -8.45 5.30 0.07
C LEU A 223 -8.51 3.87 0.64
N MET A 224 -9.12 2.92 -0.08
CA MET A 224 -9.13 1.51 0.32
C MET A 224 -7.71 0.95 0.50
N GLN A 225 -6.79 1.29 -0.42
CA GLN A 225 -5.39 0.89 -0.34
C GLN A 225 -4.61 1.59 0.79
N ILE A 226 -4.95 2.83 1.11
CA ILE A 226 -4.39 3.55 2.28
C ILE A 226 -4.80 2.85 3.57
N LEU A 227 -6.08 2.48 3.66
CA LEU A 227 -6.67 1.90 4.86
C LEU A 227 -6.40 0.40 5.01
N GLY A 228 -6.10 -0.31 3.92
CA GLY A 228 -5.96 -1.77 3.92
C GLY A 228 -7.29 -2.50 4.04
N VAL A 229 -8.38 -1.85 3.64
CA VAL A 229 -9.72 -2.43 3.62
C VAL A 229 -10.10 -2.67 2.17
N GLN A 230 -10.30 -3.93 1.79
CA GLN A 230 -10.71 -4.26 0.44
C GLN A 230 -12.22 -4.26 0.26
N ARG A 231 -12.61 -4.19 -1.02
CA ARG A 231 -13.96 -4.42 -1.53
C ARG A 231 -14.37 -5.84 -1.18
N LEU A 232 -15.20 -6.00 -0.16
CA LEU A 232 -15.85 -7.27 0.16
C LEU A 232 -16.58 -7.77 -1.10
N GLY A 233 -16.08 -8.81 -1.76
CA GLY A 233 -16.84 -9.59 -2.74
C GLY A 233 -16.91 -9.12 -4.20
N LEU A 234 -15.92 -8.41 -4.75
CA LEU A 234 -15.85 -8.20 -6.21
C LEU A 234 -14.64 -8.90 -6.86
N PRO A 235 -14.85 -9.67 -7.94
CA PRO A 235 -13.77 -10.38 -8.64
C PRO A 235 -12.78 -9.41 -9.32
N PRO A 236 -11.57 -9.88 -9.66
CA PRO A 236 -10.54 -9.08 -10.31
C PRO A 236 -11.06 -8.45 -11.61
N SER A 237 -10.54 -7.25 -11.90
CA SER A 237 -10.95 -6.39 -13.03
C SER A 237 -11.12 -7.17 -14.34
N GLY A 238 -12.36 -7.28 -14.83
CA GLY A 238 -12.67 -7.90 -16.12
C GLY A 238 -13.99 -8.66 -16.16
N THR A 239 -14.54 -9.08 -15.03
CA THR A 239 -15.82 -9.80 -14.97
C THR A 239 -16.94 -8.88 -14.47
N LYS A 240 -17.90 -8.57 -15.34
CA LYS A 240 -19.18 -7.99 -14.92
C LYS A 240 -19.97 -9.07 -14.19
N SER A 241 -20.10 -8.97 -12.87
CA SER A 241 -21.15 -9.69 -12.13
C SER A 241 -21.66 -8.83 -10.98
N GLY A 242 -22.99 -8.65 -10.92
CA GLY A 242 -23.70 -7.91 -9.88
C GLY A 242 -23.72 -8.65 -8.56
N GLY A 243 -22.63 -8.59 -7.80
CA GLY A 243 -22.54 -9.02 -6.41
C GLY A 243 -22.48 -7.81 -5.48
N GLY A 244 -23.52 -7.64 -4.65
CA GLY A 244 -23.71 -6.51 -3.73
C GLY A 244 -22.87 -6.61 -2.45
N GLY A 245 -21.55 -6.52 -2.57
CA GLY A 245 -20.75 -6.07 -1.44
C GLY A 245 -20.95 -4.57 -1.25
N LYS A 246 -21.39 -4.11 -0.07
CA LYS A 246 -21.50 -2.68 0.22
C LYS A 246 -20.12 -2.04 -0.03
N GLU A 247 -20.06 -1.17 -1.04
CA GLU A 247 -18.88 -0.38 -1.32
C GLU A 247 -18.58 0.52 -0.11
N LEU A 248 -17.31 0.59 0.32
CA LEU A 248 -16.93 1.41 1.46
C LEU A 248 -17.18 2.89 1.11
N ASN A 249 -18.17 3.51 1.74
CA ASN A 249 -18.37 4.96 1.66
C ASN A 249 -17.44 5.71 2.63
N PHE A 250 -17.21 7.00 2.38
CA PHE A 250 -16.25 7.80 3.13
C PHE A 250 -16.62 7.95 4.60
N GLN A 251 -17.91 8.08 4.93
CA GLN A 251 -18.37 8.13 6.32
C GLN A 251 -18.05 6.84 7.07
N THR A 252 -18.30 5.67 6.47
CA THR A 252 -17.96 4.38 7.09
C THR A 252 -16.44 4.26 7.29
N ALA A 253 -15.63 4.78 6.38
CA ALA A 253 -14.19 4.83 6.53
C ALA A 253 -13.77 5.72 7.71
N ALA A 254 -14.35 6.93 7.83
CA ALA A 254 -14.11 7.85 8.95
C ALA A 254 -14.49 7.21 10.30
N ASP A 255 -15.67 6.60 10.39
CA ASP A 255 -16.14 5.93 11.60
C ASP A 255 -15.22 4.79 12.02
N ARG A 256 -14.74 3.98 11.05
CA ARG A 256 -13.79 2.90 11.32
C ARG A 256 -12.46 3.43 11.84
N ILE A 257 -11.96 4.53 11.29
CA ILE A 257 -10.74 5.18 11.75
C ILE A 257 -10.93 5.67 13.19
N LEU A 258 -12.02 6.40 13.45
CA LEU A 258 -12.34 6.91 14.78
C LEU A 258 -12.42 5.79 15.82
N LEU A 259 -13.18 4.73 15.54
CA LEU A 259 -13.40 3.62 16.47
C LEU A 259 -12.12 2.83 16.79
N ASN A 260 -11.16 2.75 15.86
CA ASN A 260 -9.93 1.97 16.05
C ASN A 260 -8.77 2.80 16.59
N THR A 261 -8.74 4.10 16.28
CA THR A 261 -7.56 4.94 16.52
C THR A 261 -7.83 6.15 17.40
N GLY A 262 -9.09 6.58 17.53
CA GLY A 262 -9.47 7.85 18.16
C GLY A 262 -9.23 9.07 17.27
N LEU A 263 -8.71 8.89 16.05
CA LEU A 263 -8.52 9.97 15.09
C LEU A 263 -9.87 10.35 14.47
N VAL A 264 -10.26 11.61 14.64
CA VAL A 264 -11.45 12.18 14.00
C VAL A 264 -11.03 12.72 12.64
N LEU A 265 -11.63 12.21 11.58
CA LEU A 265 -11.49 12.72 10.23
C LEU A 265 -12.87 12.89 9.61
N ASP A 266 -13.03 13.92 8.80
CA ASP A 266 -14.19 14.07 7.94
C ASP A 266 -13.96 13.48 6.53
N GLU A 267 -15.04 13.41 5.76
CA GLU A 267 -15.02 12.90 4.40
C GLU A 267 -14.09 13.69 3.47
N ASN A 268 -14.04 15.03 3.61
CA ASN A 268 -13.19 15.87 2.79
C ASN A 268 -11.72 15.60 3.08
N GLU A 269 -11.35 15.45 4.35
CA GLU A 269 -10.00 15.10 4.77
C GLU A 269 -9.56 13.75 4.18
N LEU A 270 -10.43 12.73 4.21
CA LEU A 270 -10.15 11.43 3.59
C LEU A 270 -9.98 11.52 2.08
N LYS A 271 -10.86 12.26 1.39
CA LYS A 271 -10.75 12.52 -0.04
C LYS A 271 -9.44 13.25 -0.37
N GLN A 272 -9.04 14.24 0.43
CA GLN A 272 -7.78 14.96 0.27
C GLN A 272 -6.54 14.08 0.50
N ILE A 273 -6.57 13.15 1.46
CA ILE A 273 -5.48 12.19 1.68
C ILE A 273 -5.32 11.25 0.48
N ALA A 274 -6.42 10.73 -0.06
CA ALA A 274 -6.38 9.89 -1.25
C ALA A 274 -5.93 10.68 -2.51
N TYR A 275 -6.45 11.89 -2.70
CA TYR A 275 -6.03 12.79 -3.77
C TYR A 275 -4.53 13.08 -3.71
N ARG A 276 -4.00 13.33 -2.49
CA ARG A 276 -2.58 13.57 -2.25
C ARG A 276 -1.71 12.43 -2.76
N CYS A 277 -2.08 11.19 -2.46
CA CYS A 277 -1.39 10.00 -2.91
C CYS A 277 -1.37 9.92 -4.46
N ILE A 278 -2.51 10.14 -5.10
CA ILE A 278 -2.64 10.12 -6.57
C ILE A 278 -1.81 11.23 -7.20
N ALA A 279 -1.85 12.44 -6.64
CA ALA A 279 -1.09 13.58 -7.13
C ALA A 279 0.41 13.30 -7.11
N MET A 280 0.93 12.71 -6.01
CA MET A 280 2.35 12.34 -5.92
C MET A 280 2.75 11.28 -6.94
N GLU A 281 1.91 10.27 -7.16
CA GLU A 281 2.11 9.25 -8.19
C GLU A 281 2.18 9.88 -9.60
N ARG A 282 1.23 10.77 -9.93
CA ARG A 282 1.20 11.48 -11.22
C ARG A 282 2.45 12.35 -11.40
N ILE A 283 2.86 13.09 -10.38
CA ILE A 283 4.07 13.94 -10.43
C ILE A 283 5.33 13.08 -10.62
N TYR A 284 5.44 11.95 -9.92
CA TYR A 284 6.54 11.01 -10.12
C TYR A 284 6.60 10.53 -11.58
N ASN A 285 5.48 10.07 -12.14
CA ASN A 285 5.45 9.56 -13.51
C ASN A 285 5.86 10.64 -14.54
N ILE A 286 5.45 11.89 -14.33
CA ILE A 286 5.88 13.02 -15.16
C ILE A 286 7.39 13.26 -15.03
N ARG A 287 7.94 13.23 -13.81
CA ARG A 287 9.39 13.36 -13.56
C ARG A 287 10.20 12.33 -14.33
N GLU A 288 9.67 11.11 -14.46
CA GLU A 288 10.31 10.02 -15.21
C GLU A 288 10.19 10.17 -16.74
N GLY A 289 9.68 11.30 -17.23
CA GLY A 289 9.54 11.59 -18.66
C GLY A 289 8.38 10.85 -19.32
N ILE A 290 7.49 10.23 -18.53
CA ILE A 290 6.39 9.45 -19.07
C ILE A 290 5.27 10.40 -19.49
N THR A 291 5.18 10.64 -20.79
CA THR A 291 4.11 11.42 -21.43
C THR A 291 3.15 10.47 -22.14
N SER A 292 1.83 10.62 -21.94
CA SER A 292 0.84 9.71 -22.53
C SER A 292 0.73 9.87 -24.05
N ASN A 293 1.23 8.90 -24.81
CA ASN A 293 0.82 8.68 -26.20
C ASN A 293 0.11 7.33 -26.43
N GLN A 294 -0.01 6.46 -25.41
CA GLN A 294 -0.62 5.13 -25.54
C GLN A 294 -1.50 4.77 -24.31
N GLY A 295 -2.80 5.08 -24.40
CA GLY A 295 -3.93 4.37 -23.78
C GLY A 295 -3.94 3.95 -22.29
N ARG A 296 -4.59 4.80 -21.45
CA ARG A 296 -5.26 4.56 -20.13
C ARG A 296 -4.38 4.26 -18.89
N GLN A 297 -4.62 4.84 -17.70
CA GLN A 297 -5.57 5.87 -17.27
C GLN A 297 -4.81 7.19 -17.08
N ALA A 298 -5.06 8.08 -18.04
CA ALA A 298 -4.32 9.31 -18.30
C ALA A 298 -5.29 10.44 -18.61
N ASP A 299 -6.40 10.47 -17.87
CA ASP A 299 -7.48 11.41 -18.12
C ASP A 299 -7.17 12.68 -17.32
N ASP A 300 -6.08 13.35 -17.72
CA ASP A 300 -5.91 14.83 -17.65
C ASP A 300 -4.53 15.36 -18.09
N TYR A 301 -3.63 14.52 -18.60
CA TYR A 301 -2.27 14.96 -18.93
C TYR A 301 -2.16 15.93 -20.12
N ARG A 302 -3.26 16.20 -20.86
CA ARG A 302 -3.20 16.92 -22.15
C ARG A 302 -3.71 18.36 -22.14
N GLU A 303 -4.66 18.76 -21.30
CA GLU A 303 -5.31 20.07 -21.50
C GLU A 303 -4.63 21.23 -20.76
N ASN A 304 -3.83 20.94 -19.73
CA ASN A 304 -3.17 21.97 -18.96
C ASN A 304 -1.66 21.89 -19.15
N GLY A 305 -1.06 22.84 -19.87
CA GLY A 305 0.39 22.95 -19.99
C GLY A 305 1.05 23.03 -18.60
N TRP A 306 1.57 21.91 -18.14
CA TRP A 306 2.19 21.74 -16.83
C TRP A 306 3.61 22.33 -16.82
N THR A 307 3.69 23.65 -16.80
CA THR A 307 4.94 24.37 -16.54
C THR A 307 5.17 24.51 -15.03
N ARG A 308 6.42 24.66 -14.59
CA ARG A 308 6.80 24.95 -13.18
C ARG A 308 5.94 26.07 -12.56
N GLN A 309 5.54 27.07 -13.35
CA GLN A 309 4.68 28.17 -12.91
C GLN A 309 3.21 27.76 -12.73
N ALA A 310 2.71 26.77 -13.46
CA ALA A 310 1.33 26.27 -13.35
C ALA A 310 1.11 25.47 -12.05
N VAL A 311 2.10 24.70 -11.62
CA VAL A 311 2.10 23.99 -10.32
C VAL A 311 2.11 24.98 -9.17
N LEU A 312 2.97 26.00 -9.24
CA LEU A 312 3.14 27.02 -8.20
C LEU A 312 1.95 27.99 -8.09
N LYS A 313 1.14 28.18 -9.14
CA LYS A 313 -0.04 29.06 -9.12
C LYS A 313 -1.29 28.42 -8.51
N LYS A 314 -1.37 27.08 -8.40
CA LYS A 314 -2.51 26.34 -7.85
C LYS A 314 -2.31 26.04 -6.34
N THR A 315 -2.00 27.08 -5.57
CA THR A 315 -1.58 27.05 -4.15
C THR A 315 -2.57 26.41 -3.17
N LYS A 316 -3.88 26.36 -3.46
CA LYS A 316 -4.89 25.90 -2.49
C LYS A 316 -4.87 24.42 -2.12
N VAL A 317 -4.29 23.54 -2.95
CA VAL A 317 -4.13 22.10 -2.62
C VAL A 317 -2.76 21.80 -2.00
N PHE A 318 -1.82 22.75 -2.10
CA PHE A 318 -0.45 22.60 -1.60
C PHE A 318 -0.22 23.14 -0.19
N ASP A 319 -1.14 23.92 0.39
CA ASP A 319 -1.02 24.28 1.82
C ASP A 319 -0.91 23.04 2.75
N PRO A 320 -1.64 21.91 2.52
CA PRO A 320 -1.42 20.66 3.25
C PRO A 320 -0.37 19.71 2.63
N LEU A 321 0.05 19.91 1.38
CA LEU A 321 1.19 19.23 0.75
C LEU A 321 2.39 20.16 0.89
N ARG A 322 3.17 20.08 1.98
CA ARG A 322 4.53 20.63 2.00
C ARG A 322 5.41 19.79 1.07
N ILE A 323 5.09 19.82 -0.23
CA ILE A 323 5.88 19.24 -1.30
C ILE A 323 7.25 19.88 -1.33
N ASP A 324 7.45 21.06 -0.74
CA ASP A 324 8.74 21.73 -0.60
C ASP A 324 9.86 20.76 -0.17
N ASP A 325 9.58 19.84 0.77
CA ASP A 325 10.55 18.86 1.27
C ASP A 325 10.93 17.80 0.20
N LEU A 326 10.01 17.49 -0.70
CA LEU A 326 10.19 16.52 -1.78
C LEU A 326 10.43 17.19 -3.14
N TRP A 327 10.25 18.50 -3.27
CA TRP A 327 10.20 19.19 -4.56
C TRP A 327 11.54 19.11 -5.29
N SER A 328 12.65 19.16 -4.54
CA SER A 328 13.99 18.95 -5.09
C SER A 328 14.18 17.55 -5.69
N ARG A 329 13.50 16.54 -5.11
CA ARG A 329 13.52 15.14 -5.56
C ARG A 329 12.47 14.85 -6.64
N LEU A 330 11.36 15.57 -6.64
CA LEU A 330 10.27 15.45 -7.62
C LEU A 330 10.49 16.29 -8.90
N LYS A 331 11.32 17.33 -8.86
CA LYS A 331 11.76 18.12 -10.04
C LYS A 331 12.60 17.32 -11.00
#